data_AF-A0A835XBZ7-F1
#
_entry.id   AF-A0A835XBZ7-F1
#
_cell.length_a   1.000
_cell.length_b   1.000
_cell.length_c   1.000
_cell.angle_alpha   90.00
_cell.angle_beta   90.00
_cell.angle_gamma   90.00
#
_symmetry.space_group_name_H-M   'P 1'
#
loop_
_entity.id
_entity.type
_entity.pdbx_description
1 polymer ?
#
loop_
_entity_poly.entity_id
_entity_poly.type
_entity_poly.pdbx_seq_one_letter_code
_entity_poly.pdbx_strand_id
1 'polypeptide(L)'
;MTYIFDLLRGKPEDSDYKKKPVIVQGMTGKFGSEHTKSMIEYGTNIAAGVVPGKGGQKFEGVPIFETVKEAVDATGTKISIMFVPAKFFLGAAKEALEAGIKLLVAIPEHVPVRDTMELLELAKKNDAIIIGPNTPGVIIPELIKIGIMPAIPFKAGNIVVLSKSGTLLYEISDALSEGGFGQAITLGIGGDPINGTRLIDAFDMVKDIPDLVGMVIVGEIGGDAEEVLAQQIIDSNFKKPVVAYIAGRSAPKEKRMGHAGAIVYGNYGSAESKVLMFNKANIPVAKRPIEVPILLAGKLQQSND
;
A
#
# COMPACT_ATOMS: atom_id res chain seq x y z
N MET A 1 4.85 11.44 -14.42
CA MET A 1 4.11 10.76 -13.35
C MET A 1 4.41 9.29 -13.48
N THR A 2 5.15 8.76 -12.53
CA THR A 2 5.53 7.35 -12.51
C THR A 2 4.29 6.46 -12.31
N TYR A 3 4.06 5.49 -13.20
CA TYR A 3 2.96 4.55 -13.08
C TYR A 3 3.37 3.36 -12.21
N ILE A 4 2.59 3.04 -11.17
CA ILE A 4 2.98 2.03 -10.18
C ILE A 4 3.18 0.63 -10.78
N PHE A 5 2.40 0.27 -11.81
CA PHE A 5 2.56 -1.02 -12.48
C PHE A 5 3.83 -1.09 -13.31
N ASP A 6 4.28 0.00 -13.92
CA ASP A 6 5.57 0.02 -14.63
C ASP A 6 6.72 -0.29 -13.67
N LEU A 7 6.60 0.13 -12.40
CA LEU A 7 7.58 -0.20 -11.37
C LEU A 7 7.45 -1.65 -10.90
N LEU A 8 6.23 -2.12 -10.57
CA LEU A 8 6.00 -3.42 -9.93
C LEU A 8 6.00 -4.61 -10.89
N ARG A 9 5.46 -4.42 -12.10
CA ARG A 9 5.30 -5.43 -13.15
C ARG A 9 6.17 -5.16 -14.39
N GLY A 10 6.71 -3.95 -14.54
CA GLY A 10 7.40 -3.60 -15.77
C GLY A 10 6.51 -3.46 -16.98
N LYS A 11 7.17 -3.24 -18.10
CA LYS A 11 6.56 -3.14 -19.42
C LYS A 11 6.83 -4.41 -20.21
N PRO A 12 5.94 -4.81 -21.13
CA PRO A 12 6.12 -6.03 -21.93
C PRO A 12 7.47 -6.10 -22.68
N GLU A 13 8.07 -4.97 -23.01
CA GLU A 13 9.39 -4.84 -23.64
C GLU A 13 10.58 -5.10 -22.71
N ASP A 14 10.37 -5.18 -21.39
CA ASP A 14 11.44 -5.45 -20.43
C ASP A 14 11.87 -6.93 -20.50
N SER A 15 13.20 -7.17 -20.47
CA SER A 15 13.80 -8.50 -20.58
C SER A 15 13.32 -9.52 -19.54
N ASP A 16 12.93 -9.04 -18.35
CA ASP A 16 12.21 -9.82 -17.33
C ASP A 16 11.20 -8.89 -16.62
N TYR A 17 10.11 -8.58 -17.31
CA TYR A 17 9.07 -7.71 -16.75
C TYR A 17 8.52 -8.25 -15.42
N LYS A 18 8.45 -9.58 -15.24
CA LYS A 18 7.88 -10.19 -14.03
C LYS A 18 8.79 -10.19 -12.79
N LYS A 19 10.08 -9.88 -12.90
CA LYS A 19 11.02 -9.92 -11.75
C LYS A 19 11.69 -8.58 -11.48
N LYS A 20 10.88 -7.56 -11.18
CA LYS A 20 11.40 -6.25 -10.82
C LYS A 20 12.24 -6.29 -9.54
N PRO A 21 13.49 -5.79 -9.58
CA PRO A 21 14.40 -5.88 -8.45
C PRO A 21 13.96 -4.94 -7.32
N VAL A 22 14.18 -5.38 -6.09
CA VAL A 22 13.83 -4.65 -4.86
C VAL A 22 15.03 -4.58 -3.93
N ILE A 23 15.29 -3.39 -3.37
CA ILE A 23 16.28 -3.16 -2.31
C ILE A 23 15.60 -3.22 -0.94
N VAL A 24 16.20 -3.93 0.02
CA VAL A 24 15.76 -3.92 1.42
C VAL A 24 16.72 -3.11 2.29
N GLN A 25 16.28 -1.95 2.76
CA GLN A 25 17.00 -1.16 3.75
C GLN A 25 16.74 -1.71 5.16
N GLY A 26 17.80 -1.93 5.93
CA GLY A 26 17.70 -2.58 7.24
C GLY A 26 17.54 -4.10 7.17
N MET A 27 17.99 -4.73 6.07
CA MET A 27 17.81 -6.16 5.77
C MET A 27 18.22 -7.11 6.90
N THR A 28 19.29 -6.80 7.65
CA THR A 28 19.78 -7.70 8.72
C THR A 28 19.18 -7.44 10.10
N GLY A 29 18.25 -6.48 10.22
CA GLY A 29 17.46 -6.29 11.43
C GLY A 29 16.44 -7.42 11.63
N LYS A 30 15.84 -7.53 12.82
CA LYS A 30 14.87 -8.59 13.14
C LYS A 30 13.75 -8.70 12.10
N PHE A 31 12.98 -7.63 11.90
CA PHE A 31 11.89 -7.59 10.91
C PHE A 31 12.40 -7.62 9.47
N GLY A 32 13.50 -6.91 9.18
CA GLY A 32 14.09 -6.88 7.84
C GLY A 32 14.49 -8.28 7.37
N SER A 33 15.08 -9.09 8.24
CA SER A 33 15.55 -10.43 7.90
C SER A 33 14.40 -11.41 7.69
N GLU A 34 13.40 -11.39 8.58
CA GLU A 34 12.21 -12.22 8.50
C GLU A 34 11.40 -11.95 7.23
N HIS A 35 11.10 -10.67 6.95
CA HIS A 35 10.31 -10.33 5.78
C HIS A 35 11.10 -10.39 4.48
N THR A 36 12.43 -10.26 4.51
CA THR A 36 13.27 -10.56 3.33
C THR A 36 13.11 -12.03 2.94
N LYS A 37 13.21 -12.97 3.89
CA LYS A 37 12.97 -14.40 3.62
C LYS A 37 11.57 -14.64 3.06
N SER A 38 10.55 -14.06 3.69
CA SER A 38 9.16 -14.21 3.23
C SER A 38 8.92 -13.65 1.83
N MET A 39 9.54 -12.51 1.48
CA MET A 39 9.43 -11.94 0.13
C MET A 39 10.17 -12.81 -0.91
N ILE A 40 11.35 -13.35 -0.58
CA ILE A 40 12.08 -14.29 -1.44
C ILE A 40 11.27 -15.57 -1.66
N GLU A 41 10.71 -16.15 -0.59
CA GLU A 41 9.87 -17.35 -0.65
C GLU A 41 8.62 -17.14 -1.52
N TYR A 42 8.03 -15.94 -1.48
CA TYR A 42 6.91 -15.58 -2.34
C TYR A 42 7.30 -15.45 -3.82
N GLY A 43 8.59 -15.22 -4.12
CA GLY A 43 9.11 -15.04 -5.48
C GLY A 43 9.51 -13.61 -5.84
N THR A 44 9.47 -12.66 -4.89
CA THR A 44 9.96 -11.30 -5.12
C THR A 44 11.46 -11.29 -5.38
N ASN A 45 11.90 -10.59 -6.42
CA ASN A 45 13.33 -10.43 -6.75
C ASN A 45 14.01 -9.44 -5.79
N ILE A 46 14.46 -9.93 -4.63
CA ILE A 46 15.28 -9.13 -3.71
C ILE A 46 16.72 -9.08 -4.24
N ALA A 47 17.10 -7.94 -4.84
CA ALA A 47 18.36 -7.80 -5.54
C ALA A 47 19.52 -7.36 -4.64
N ALA A 48 19.22 -6.62 -3.57
CA ALA A 48 20.23 -6.08 -2.67
C ALA A 48 19.66 -5.73 -1.29
N GLY A 49 20.51 -5.82 -0.27
CA GLY A 49 20.29 -5.25 1.05
C GLY A 49 21.15 -4.03 1.28
N VAL A 50 20.68 -3.11 2.13
CA VAL A 50 21.46 -1.95 2.57
C VAL A 50 21.48 -1.94 4.09
N VAL A 51 22.68 -2.07 4.65
CA VAL A 51 22.92 -2.02 6.09
C VAL A 51 24.29 -1.38 6.33
N PRO A 52 24.34 -0.12 6.82
CA PRO A 52 25.59 0.53 7.17
C PRO A 52 26.41 -0.31 8.17
N GLY A 53 27.71 -0.42 7.93
CA GLY A 53 28.68 -1.24 8.63
C GLY A 53 28.70 -2.70 8.21
N LYS A 54 27.93 -3.11 7.20
CA LYS A 54 27.86 -4.50 6.71
C LYS A 54 28.00 -4.65 5.19
N GLY A 55 28.45 -3.62 4.49
CA GLY A 55 28.78 -3.71 3.07
C GLY A 55 29.72 -4.89 2.76
N GLY A 56 29.46 -5.59 1.66
CA GLY A 56 30.21 -6.77 1.21
C GLY A 56 29.74 -8.10 1.80
N GLN A 57 28.85 -8.10 2.79
CA GLN A 57 28.23 -9.32 3.31
C GLN A 57 27.12 -9.84 2.39
N LYS A 58 26.55 -11.01 2.74
CA LYS A 58 25.37 -11.57 2.10
C LYS A 58 24.34 -12.03 3.13
N PHE A 59 23.06 -11.97 2.76
CA PHE A 59 21.95 -12.56 3.52
C PHE A 59 21.03 -13.30 2.54
N GLU A 60 20.77 -14.59 2.79
CA GLU A 60 20.00 -15.45 1.86
C GLU A 60 20.56 -15.42 0.42
N GLY A 61 21.88 -15.31 0.27
CA GLY A 61 22.56 -15.18 -1.01
C GLY A 61 22.52 -13.77 -1.64
N VAL A 62 21.69 -12.86 -1.11
CA VAL A 62 21.57 -11.47 -1.58
C VAL A 62 22.73 -10.61 -1.07
N PRO A 63 23.41 -9.83 -1.94
CA PRO A 63 24.50 -8.94 -1.53
C PRO A 63 24.01 -7.78 -0.65
N ILE A 64 24.80 -7.43 0.36
CA ILE A 64 24.58 -6.29 1.24
C ILE A 64 25.58 -5.18 0.87
N PHE A 65 25.06 -3.97 0.72
CA PHE A 65 25.81 -2.75 0.44
C PHE A 65 25.82 -1.80 1.63
N GLU A 66 26.77 -0.89 1.62
CA GLU A 66 26.91 0.13 2.66
C GLU A 66 25.86 1.23 2.48
N THR A 67 25.58 1.60 1.23
CA THR A 67 24.64 2.67 0.87
C THR A 67 23.60 2.23 -0.16
N VAL A 68 22.46 2.92 -0.20
CA VAL A 68 21.43 2.71 -1.24
C VAL A 68 21.98 3.07 -2.62
N LYS A 69 22.85 4.08 -2.69
CA LYS A 69 23.49 4.48 -3.95
C LYS A 69 24.31 3.33 -4.56
N GLU A 70 25.16 2.69 -3.77
CA GLU A 70 25.93 1.53 -4.24
C GLU A 70 25.02 0.38 -4.71
N ALA A 71 23.97 0.09 -3.95
CA ALA A 71 23.00 -0.94 -4.33
C ALA A 71 22.28 -0.59 -5.64
N VAL A 72 21.87 0.66 -5.85
CA VAL A 72 21.25 1.12 -7.10
C VAL A 72 22.23 1.08 -8.25
N ASP A 73 23.47 1.56 -8.08
CA ASP A 73 24.50 1.56 -9.12
C ASP A 73 24.82 0.12 -9.57
N ALA A 74 24.80 -0.85 -8.64
CA ALA A 74 25.07 -2.25 -8.94
C ALA A 74 23.89 -3.01 -9.58
N THR A 75 22.64 -2.61 -9.30
CA THR A 75 21.44 -3.40 -9.65
C THR A 75 20.47 -2.69 -10.59
N GLY A 76 20.62 -1.38 -10.79
CA GLY A 76 19.64 -0.55 -11.50
C GLY A 76 18.29 -0.39 -10.79
N THR A 77 18.17 -0.88 -9.55
CA THR A 77 16.90 -0.99 -8.84
C THR A 77 16.18 0.35 -8.67
N LYS A 78 14.84 0.33 -8.83
CA LYS A 78 13.96 1.49 -8.63
C LYS A 78 12.97 1.35 -7.49
N ILE A 79 12.94 0.19 -6.84
CA ILE A 79 12.04 -0.10 -5.73
C ILE A 79 12.85 -0.35 -4.46
N SER A 80 12.46 0.27 -3.36
CA SER A 80 13.00 -0.08 -2.05
C SER A 80 11.90 -0.27 -1.02
N ILE A 81 12.12 -1.20 -0.11
CA ILE A 81 11.38 -1.35 1.14
C ILE A 81 12.31 -1.09 2.31
N MET A 82 11.83 -0.44 3.37
CA MET A 82 12.63 -0.12 4.54
C MET A 82 12.08 -0.72 5.82
N PHE A 83 12.97 -1.35 6.58
CA PHE A 83 12.75 -1.91 7.92
C PHE A 83 13.68 -1.25 8.94
N VAL A 84 13.81 0.08 8.85
CA VAL A 84 14.65 0.87 9.76
C VAL A 84 13.83 1.37 10.96
N PRO A 85 14.41 1.48 12.17
CA PRO A 85 13.74 2.14 13.29
C PRO A 85 13.27 3.56 12.94
N ALA A 86 12.14 4.00 13.52
CA ALA A 86 11.53 5.31 13.24
C ALA A 86 12.50 6.49 13.35
N LYS A 87 13.41 6.49 14.34
CA LYS A 87 14.43 7.54 14.52
C LYS A 87 15.43 7.68 13.36
N PHE A 88 15.52 6.68 12.48
CA PHE A 88 16.39 6.68 11.31
C PHE A 88 15.61 6.79 9.99
N PHE A 89 14.27 6.87 10.06
CA PHE A 89 13.38 6.86 8.90
C PHE A 89 13.74 7.94 7.88
N LEU A 90 13.79 9.21 8.30
CA LEU A 90 14.01 10.32 7.38
C LEU A 90 15.35 10.22 6.66
N GLY A 91 16.42 9.84 7.37
CA GLY A 91 17.76 9.67 6.80
C GLY A 91 17.79 8.59 5.73
N ALA A 92 17.24 7.41 6.04
CA ALA A 92 17.16 6.29 5.09
C ALA A 92 16.27 6.62 3.88
N ALA A 93 15.15 7.32 4.09
CA ALA A 93 14.23 7.69 3.02
C ALA A 93 14.85 8.73 2.08
N LYS A 94 15.57 9.72 2.62
CA LYS A 94 16.36 10.69 1.85
C LYS A 94 17.39 10.00 0.97
N GLU A 95 18.20 9.13 1.57
CA GLU A 95 19.23 8.37 0.87
C GLU A 95 18.64 7.57 -0.31
N ALA A 96 17.50 6.92 -0.09
CA ALA A 96 16.82 6.16 -1.13
C ALA A 96 16.37 7.05 -2.31
N LEU A 97 15.73 8.19 -2.02
CA LEU A 97 15.25 9.10 -3.06
C LEU A 97 16.40 9.74 -3.84
N GLU A 98 17.46 10.17 -3.15
CA GLU A 98 18.66 10.75 -3.77
C GLU A 98 19.42 9.72 -4.63
N ALA A 99 19.38 8.44 -4.25
CA ALA A 99 19.91 7.34 -5.05
C ALA A 99 19.04 7.01 -6.29
N GLY A 100 17.88 7.64 -6.45
CA GLY A 100 17.01 7.47 -7.62
C GLY A 100 15.98 6.34 -7.52
N ILE A 101 15.63 5.93 -6.29
CA ILE A 101 14.47 5.08 -6.03
C ILE A 101 13.17 5.83 -6.42
N LYS A 102 12.26 5.10 -7.09
CA LYS A 102 10.99 5.63 -7.60
C LYS A 102 9.76 5.09 -6.87
N LEU A 103 9.90 3.96 -6.17
CA LEU A 103 8.91 3.47 -5.22
C LEU A 103 9.60 3.12 -3.91
N LEU A 104 9.20 3.79 -2.83
CA LEU A 104 9.64 3.49 -1.47
C LEU A 104 8.47 2.97 -0.64
N VAL A 105 8.60 1.75 -0.12
CA VAL A 105 7.64 1.15 0.83
C VAL A 105 8.18 1.30 2.25
N ALA A 106 7.52 2.15 3.03
CA ALA A 106 7.89 2.57 4.37
C ALA A 106 7.12 1.78 5.44
N ILE A 107 7.69 0.66 5.90
CA ILE A 107 7.08 -0.13 6.98
C ILE A 107 7.07 0.52 8.38
N PRO A 108 8.07 1.34 8.79
CA PRO A 108 8.20 1.75 10.19
C PRO A 108 6.95 2.46 10.74
N GLU A 109 6.56 2.08 11.96
CA GLU A 109 5.54 2.77 12.74
C GLU A 109 6.14 3.84 13.65
N HIS A 110 5.32 4.76 14.14
CA HIS A 110 5.70 5.84 15.05
C HIS A 110 6.73 6.82 14.46
N VAL A 111 6.69 7.00 13.14
CA VAL A 111 7.46 8.04 12.46
C VAL A 111 6.92 9.42 12.87
N PRO A 112 7.78 10.39 13.23
CA PRO A 112 7.33 11.75 13.48
C PRO A 112 6.64 12.34 12.25
N VAL A 113 5.48 12.96 12.44
CA VAL A 113 4.69 13.56 11.34
C VAL A 113 5.53 14.54 10.50
N ARG A 114 6.41 15.32 11.15
CA ARG A 114 7.33 16.24 10.48
C ARG A 114 8.27 15.54 9.51
N ASP A 115 8.78 14.37 9.86
CA ASP A 115 9.69 13.59 9.03
C ASP A 115 8.97 13.10 7.77
N THR A 116 7.71 12.66 7.90
CA THR A 116 6.89 12.29 6.74
C THR A 116 6.58 13.50 5.84
N MET A 117 6.29 14.67 6.41
CA MET A 117 6.08 15.89 5.61
C MET A 117 7.31 16.27 4.80
N GLU A 118 8.50 16.21 5.41
CA GLU A 118 9.76 16.50 4.71
C GLU A 118 10.05 15.47 3.61
N LEU A 119 9.76 14.18 3.88
CA LEU A 119 9.87 13.14 2.87
C LEU A 119 8.96 13.39 1.67
N LEU A 120 7.71 13.82 1.89
CA LEU A 120 6.75 14.08 0.82
C LEU A 120 7.22 15.20 -0.13
N GLU A 121 7.85 16.25 0.39
CA GLU A 121 8.44 17.30 -0.43
C GLU A 121 9.57 16.77 -1.32
N LEU A 122 10.40 15.87 -0.78
CA LEU A 122 11.49 15.24 -1.51
C LEU A 122 10.98 14.23 -2.54
N ALA A 123 9.97 13.44 -2.20
CA ALA A 123 9.34 12.50 -3.12
C ALA A 123 8.77 13.21 -4.34
N LYS A 124 8.11 14.36 -4.14
CA LYS A 124 7.61 15.21 -5.23
C LYS A 124 8.74 15.73 -6.13
N LYS A 125 9.84 16.20 -5.54
CA LYS A 125 11.02 16.68 -6.29
C LYS A 125 11.68 15.56 -7.12
N ASN A 126 11.57 14.31 -6.66
CA ASN A 126 12.19 13.14 -7.30
C ASN A 126 11.22 12.32 -8.17
N ASP A 127 9.96 12.75 -8.37
CA ASP A 127 8.90 11.97 -9.06
C ASP A 127 8.82 10.52 -8.55
N ALA A 128 8.78 10.38 -7.22
CA ALA A 128 8.76 9.09 -6.52
C ALA A 128 7.45 8.87 -5.75
N ILE A 129 7.02 7.61 -5.70
CA ILE A 129 5.86 7.14 -4.95
C ILE A 129 6.31 6.63 -3.59
N ILE A 130 5.60 7.04 -2.53
CA ILE A 130 5.85 6.57 -1.16
C ILE A 130 4.61 5.81 -0.67
N ILE A 131 4.75 4.55 -0.30
CA ILE A 131 3.68 3.76 0.35
C ILE A 131 4.02 3.67 1.83
N GLY A 132 3.11 4.09 2.72
CA GLY A 132 3.38 4.23 4.17
C GLY A 132 3.80 5.66 4.56
N PRO A 133 4.35 5.94 5.76
CA PRO A 133 4.79 4.95 6.76
C PRO A 133 3.63 4.17 7.39
N ASN A 134 3.95 3.25 8.31
CA ASN A 134 2.95 2.45 9.02
C ASN A 134 2.01 1.70 8.06
N THR A 135 2.59 0.93 7.13
CA THR A 135 1.86 0.19 6.10
C THR A 135 2.21 -1.30 6.10
N PRO A 136 1.27 -2.19 5.74
CA PRO A 136 1.60 -3.56 5.39
C PRO A 136 2.41 -3.71 4.09
N GLY A 137 2.41 -2.68 3.22
CA GLY A 137 3.05 -2.65 1.91
C GLY A 137 2.10 -2.85 0.73
N VAL A 138 2.61 -3.45 -0.35
CA VAL A 138 1.90 -3.72 -1.60
C VAL A 138 2.08 -5.17 -2.05
N ILE A 139 1.04 -5.75 -2.65
CA ILE A 139 1.11 -7.07 -3.28
C ILE A 139 0.29 -7.11 -4.58
N ILE A 140 0.91 -7.61 -5.63
CA ILE A 140 0.24 -8.11 -6.84
C ILE A 140 0.33 -9.64 -6.73
N PRO A 141 -0.80 -10.34 -6.52
CA PRO A 141 -0.77 -11.78 -6.30
C PRO A 141 -0.07 -12.52 -7.44
N GLU A 142 0.72 -13.54 -7.09
CA GLU A 142 1.48 -14.40 -8.02
C GLU A 142 2.59 -13.68 -8.80
N LEU A 143 2.84 -12.40 -8.50
CA LEU A 143 3.86 -11.59 -9.18
C LEU A 143 4.88 -11.02 -8.20
N ILE A 144 4.43 -10.17 -7.28
CA ILE A 144 5.34 -9.44 -6.41
C ILE A 144 4.68 -9.08 -5.09
N LYS A 145 5.45 -9.24 -4.02
CA LYS A 145 5.09 -8.90 -2.65
C LYS A 145 6.19 -8.05 -2.05
N ILE A 146 5.84 -6.82 -1.67
CA ILE A 146 6.76 -5.88 -1.00
C ILE A 146 6.09 -5.41 0.28
N GLY A 147 6.38 -6.10 1.38
CA GLY A 147 5.72 -5.80 2.65
C GLY A 147 5.70 -6.95 3.64
N ILE A 148 4.85 -6.79 4.65
CA ILE A 148 4.75 -7.67 5.83
C ILE A 148 3.50 -8.54 5.85
N MET A 149 2.64 -8.46 4.82
CA MET A 149 1.39 -9.24 4.78
C MET A 149 1.64 -10.76 4.79
N PRO A 150 0.71 -11.62 5.20
CA PRO A 150 0.77 -13.03 4.82
C PRO A 150 0.49 -13.18 3.31
N ALA A 151 0.96 -14.26 2.68
CA ALA A 151 0.69 -14.51 1.26
C ALA A 151 -0.66 -15.22 1.01
N ILE A 152 -1.07 -16.07 1.96
CA ILE A 152 -2.21 -17.00 1.84
C ILE A 152 -3.54 -16.32 1.46
N PRO A 153 -3.91 -15.14 2.01
CA PRO A 153 -5.19 -14.50 1.68
C PRO A 153 -5.34 -14.04 0.22
N PHE A 154 -4.23 -13.96 -0.52
CA PHE A 154 -4.16 -13.26 -1.79
C PHE A 154 -4.15 -14.23 -2.97
N LYS A 155 -5.10 -14.07 -3.90
CA LYS A 155 -5.20 -14.84 -5.15
C LYS A 155 -5.27 -13.89 -6.34
N ALA A 156 -4.70 -14.26 -7.47
CA ALA A 156 -4.79 -13.43 -8.67
C ALA A 156 -6.24 -13.24 -9.12
N GLY A 157 -6.58 -12.02 -9.51
CA GLY A 157 -7.87 -11.66 -10.08
C GLY A 157 -7.92 -10.20 -10.49
N ASN A 158 -9.12 -9.63 -10.55
CA ASN A 158 -9.36 -8.34 -11.20
C ASN A 158 -9.95 -7.27 -10.27
N ILE A 159 -9.79 -7.43 -8.95
CA ILE A 159 -10.26 -6.46 -7.95
C ILE A 159 -9.09 -5.67 -7.37
N VAL A 160 -9.19 -4.35 -7.35
CA VAL A 160 -8.24 -3.52 -6.57
C VAL A 160 -8.71 -3.46 -5.13
N VAL A 161 -7.78 -3.58 -4.17
CA VAL A 161 -8.08 -3.33 -2.74
C VAL A 161 -7.17 -2.22 -2.21
N LEU A 162 -7.75 -1.12 -1.76
CA LEU A 162 -7.04 -0.01 -1.12
C LEU A 162 -7.37 0.02 0.36
N SER A 163 -6.37 0.10 1.24
CA SER A 163 -6.60 0.02 2.69
C SER A 163 -5.71 0.92 3.53
N LYS A 164 -6.29 1.54 4.56
CA LYS A 164 -5.51 2.18 5.65
C LYS A 164 -5.03 1.17 6.70
N SER A 165 -5.65 -0.01 6.77
CA SER A 165 -5.38 -1.03 7.79
C SER A 165 -4.77 -2.30 7.20
N GLY A 166 -3.70 -2.80 7.82
CA GLY A 166 -3.05 -4.05 7.41
C GLY A 166 -3.91 -5.28 7.63
N THR A 167 -4.39 -5.52 8.85
CA THR A 167 -5.15 -6.74 9.16
C THR A 167 -6.47 -6.82 8.39
N LEU A 168 -7.17 -5.69 8.24
CA LEU A 168 -8.41 -5.64 7.45
C LEU A 168 -8.15 -5.80 5.94
N LEU A 169 -6.99 -5.36 5.44
CA LEU A 169 -6.58 -5.65 4.07
C LEU A 169 -6.52 -7.16 3.84
N TYR A 170 -5.96 -7.91 4.80
CA TYR A 170 -5.79 -9.37 4.69
C TYR A 170 -7.13 -10.07 4.79
N GLU A 171 -7.94 -9.73 5.80
CA GLU A 171 -9.26 -10.33 6.02
C GLU A 171 -10.20 -10.10 4.83
N ILE A 172 -10.22 -8.90 4.27
CA ILE A 172 -11.05 -8.58 3.10
C ILE A 172 -10.52 -9.25 1.84
N SER A 173 -9.18 -9.34 1.68
CA SER A 173 -8.60 -10.06 0.55
C SER A 173 -8.92 -11.56 0.63
N ASP A 174 -8.90 -12.14 1.83
CA ASP A 174 -9.29 -13.53 2.07
C ASP A 174 -10.75 -13.76 1.72
N ALA A 175 -11.66 -12.92 2.22
CA ALA A 175 -13.09 -13.00 1.91
C ALA A 175 -13.39 -12.85 0.40
N LEU A 176 -12.64 -12.00 -0.30
CA LEU A 176 -12.70 -11.91 -1.76
C LEU A 176 -12.24 -13.21 -2.42
N SER A 177 -11.08 -13.73 -2.00
CA SER A 177 -10.46 -14.96 -2.50
C SER A 177 -11.32 -16.22 -2.27
N GLU A 178 -12.09 -16.26 -1.17
CA GLU A 178 -13.08 -17.31 -0.88
C GLU A 178 -14.37 -17.13 -1.67
N GLY A 179 -14.78 -15.88 -1.89
CA GLY A 179 -15.95 -15.51 -2.70
C GLY A 179 -15.77 -15.71 -4.22
N GLY A 180 -14.66 -16.33 -4.66
CA GLY A 180 -14.35 -16.54 -6.08
C GLY A 180 -13.84 -15.30 -6.80
N PHE A 181 -13.57 -14.21 -6.07
CA PHE A 181 -12.84 -13.07 -6.58
C PHE A 181 -11.33 -13.27 -6.36
N GLY A 182 -10.53 -12.39 -6.95
CA GLY A 182 -9.10 -12.29 -6.69
C GLY A 182 -8.66 -10.85 -6.87
N GLN A 183 -7.45 -10.54 -6.42
CA GLN A 183 -6.95 -9.18 -6.42
C GLN A 183 -6.02 -8.92 -7.61
N ALA A 184 -6.22 -7.79 -8.28
CA ALA A 184 -5.31 -7.28 -9.31
C ALA A 184 -4.08 -6.63 -8.66
N ILE A 185 -4.32 -5.90 -7.57
CA ILE A 185 -3.33 -5.29 -6.71
C ILE A 185 -4.00 -4.97 -5.38
N THR A 186 -3.26 -5.13 -4.28
CA THR A 186 -3.67 -4.58 -2.99
C THR A 186 -2.62 -3.61 -2.46
N LEU A 187 -3.08 -2.47 -1.96
CA LEU A 187 -2.26 -1.36 -1.49
C LEU A 187 -2.67 -1.00 -0.07
N GLY A 188 -1.78 -1.26 0.88
CA GLY A 188 -1.86 -0.62 2.19
C GLY A 188 -1.27 0.78 2.10
N ILE A 189 -2.07 1.83 2.23
CA ILE A 189 -1.55 3.20 2.22
C ILE A 189 -0.95 3.61 3.56
N GLY A 190 -1.37 2.93 4.63
CA GLY A 190 -0.89 3.09 6.00
C GLY A 190 -1.81 3.90 6.90
N GLY A 191 -1.66 3.68 8.21
CA GLY A 191 -2.55 4.20 9.26
C GLY A 191 -2.11 5.53 9.90
N ASP A 192 -1.00 6.11 9.44
CA ASP A 192 -0.52 7.39 9.96
C ASP A 192 -1.36 8.58 9.44
N PRO A 193 -1.51 9.67 10.22
CA PRO A 193 -2.30 10.84 9.82
C PRO A 193 -1.80 11.51 8.53
N ILE A 194 -0.49 11.44 8.29
CA ILE A 194 0.15 11.85 7.05
C ILE A 194 0.89 10.63 6.54
N ASN A 195 0.49 10.16 5.36
CA ASN A 195 1.15 9.08 4.65
C ASN A 195 1.61 9.55 3.26
N GLY A 196 2.45 8.72 2.66
CA GLY A 196 3.16 8.95 1.42
C GLY A 196 2.26 8.99 0.19
N THR A 197 1.23 8.15 0.21
CA THR A 197 0.23 8.01 -0.84
C THR A 197 -1.13 8.14 -0.17
N ARG A 198 -1.87 9.21 -0.49
CA ARG A 198 -3.22 9.37 0.04
C ARG A 198 -4.16 8.41 -0.68
N LEU A 199 -5.32 8.16 -0.09
CA LEU A 199 -6.30 7.24 -0.66
C LEU A 199 -6.76 7.67 -2.07
N ILE A 200 -6.90 8.98 -2.31
CA ILE A 200 -7.21 9.55 -3.63
C ILE A 200 -6.08 9.30 -4.65
N ASP A 201 -4.82 9.45 -4.24
CA ASP A 201 -3.68 9.22 -5.11
C ASP A 201 -3.57 7.72 -5.45
N ALA A 202 -3.81 6.85 -4.46
CA ALA A 202 -3.88 5.40 -4.68
C ALA A 202 -4.96 5.02 -5.68
N PHE A 203 -6.15 5.62 -5.59
CA PHE A 203 -7.23 5.43 -6.55
C PHE A 203 -6.84 5.87 -7.96
N ASP A 204 -6.30 7.08 -8.11
CA ASP A 204 -5.91 7.61 -9.42
C ASP A 204 -4.77 6.78 -10.07
N MET A 205 -3.90 6.17 -9.27
CA MET A 205 -2.85 5.26 -9.77
C MET A 205 -3.36 3.93 -10.32
N VAL A 206 -4.57 3.48 -9.93
CA VAL A 206 -5.04 2.09 -10.21
C VAL A 206 -6.38 2.01 -10.91
N LYS A 207 -7.13 3.11 -11.03
CA LYS A 207 -8.46 3.11 -11.64
C LYS A 207 -8.46 2.69 -13.12
N ASP A 208 -7.35 2.92 -13.82
CA ASP A 208 -7.19 2.69 -15.25
C ASP A 208 -6.45 1.38 -15.59
N ILE A 209 -6.27 0.48 -14.61
CA ILE A 209 -5.69 -0.86 -14.88
C ILE A 209 -6.55 -1.58 -15.93
N PRO A 210 -5.92 -2.19 -16.97
CA PRO A 210 -6.59 -3.10 -17.89
C PRO A 210 -7.32 -4.21 -17.15
N ASP A 211 -8.50 -4.61 -17.63
CA ASP A 211 -9.30 -5.70 -17.06
C ASP A 211 -9.77 -5.51 -15.61
N LEU A 212 -9.56 -4.34 -14.99
CA LEU A 212 -10.10 -4.06 -13.66
C LEU A 212 -11.62 -4.19 -13.69
N VAL A 213 -12.16 -5.06 -12.83
CA VAL A 213 -13.58 -5.39 -12.71
C VAL A 213 -14.26 -4.56 -11.62
N GLY A 214 -13.55 -4.25 -10.53
CA GLY A 214 -14.09 -3.47 -9.43
C GLY A 214 -13.06 -3.13 -8.38
N MET A 215 -13.45 -2.34 -7.39
CA MET A 215 -12.57 -1.86 -6.34
C MET A 215 -13.21 -2.03 -4.96
N VAL A 216 -12.37 -2.35 -3.98
CA VAL A 216 -12.74 -2.38 -2.57
C VAL A 216 -11.92 -1.35 -1.81
N ILE A 217 -12.61 -0.50 -1.05
CA ILE A 217 -12.01 0.53 -0.21
C ILE A 217 -12.16 0.14 1.26
N VAL A 218 -11.05 0.04 1.96
CA VAL A 218 -10.99 -0.31 3.38
C VAL A 218 -10.52 0.92 4.16
N GLY A 219 -11.49 1.64 4.70
CA GLY A 219 -11.27 2.83 5.50
C GLY A 219 -11.41 2.58 7.00
N GLU A 220 -11.16 3.63 7.75
CA GLU A 220 -11.30 3.68 9.20
C GLU A 220 -11.69 5.08 9.65
N ILE A 221 -12.07 5.25 10.91
CA ILE A 221 -12.30 6.57 11.50
C ILE A 221 -11.05 7.48 11.40
N GLY A 222 -11.28 8.78 11.49
CA GLY A 222 -10.25 9.83 11.51
C GLY A 222 -9.85 10.36 10.14
N GLY A 223 -9.66 11.68 10.07
CA GLY A 223 -9.46 12.41 8.81
C GLY A 223 -10.67 12.36 7.87
N ASP A 224 -10.49 12.88 6.66
CA ASP A 224 -11.51 13.01 5.61
C ASP A 224 -11.16 12.25 4.31
N ALA A 225 -10.14 11.38 4.36
CA ALA A 225 -9.58 10.73 3.17
C ALA A 225 -10.64 9.93 2.37
N GLU A 226 -11.55 9.26 3.06
CA GLU A 226 -12.64 8.48 2.49
C GLU A 226 -13.71 9.39 1.87
N GLU A 227 -14.06 10.51 2.52
CA GLU A 227 -14.97 11.50 1.96
C GLU A 227 -14.39 12.16 0.69
N VAL A 228 -13.10 12.52 0.72
CA VAL A 228 -12.37 13.07 -0.42
C VAL A 228 -12.29 12.06 -1.57
N LEU A 229 -12.01 10.79 -1.28
CA LEU A 229 -12.03 9.73 -2.30
C LEU A 229 -13.42 9.60 -2.93
N ALA A 230 -14.48 9.57 -2.12
CA ALA A 230 -15.84 9.45 -2.62
C ALA A 230 -16.20 10.59 -3.58
N GLN A 231 -15.77 11.82 -3.27
CA GLN A 231 -15.91 12.95 -4.19
C GLN A 231 -15.13 12.74 -5.49
N GLN A 232 -13.87 12.28 -5.42
CA GLN A 232 -13.07 11.99 -6.61
C GLN A 232 -13.70 10.91 -7.51
N ILE A 233 -14.31 9.87 -6.92
CA ILE A 233 -15.01 8.83 -7.70
C ILE A 233 -16.19 9.42 -8.47
N ILE A 234 -16.94 10.36 -7.86
CA ILE A 234 -18.02 11.09 -8.52
C ILE A 234 -17.46 11.98 -9.65
N ASP A 235 -16.47 12.80 -9.34
CA ASP A 235 -15.92 13.81 -10.25
C ASP A 235 -15.22 13.18 -11.46
N SER A 236 -14.55 12.04 -11.25
CA SER A 236 -13.92 11.26 -12.32
C SER A 236 -14.91 10.41 -13.12
N ASN A 237 -16.19 10.41 -12.75
CA ASN A 237 -17.24 9.62 -13.38
C ASN A 237 -16.88 8.12 -13.48
N PHE A 238 -16.21 7.60 -12.46
CA PHE A 238 -15.71 6.22 -12.45
C PHE A 238 -16.88 5.23 -12.40
N LYS A 239 -16.96 4.36 -13.40
CA LYS A 239 -18.13 3.49 -13.64
C LYS A 239 -18.04 2.10 -13.04
N LYS A 240 -16.83 1.62 -12.75
CA LYS A 240 -16.64 0.25 -12.27
C LYS A 240 -17.20 0.12 -10.84
N PRO A 241 -17.77 -1.04 -10.48
CA PRO A 241 -18.24 -1.29 -9.12
C PRO A 241 -17.22 -0.97 -8.04
N VAL A 242 -17.65 -0.21 -7.04
CA VAL A 242 -16.87 0.06 -5.82
C VAL A 242 -17.69 -0.36 -4.61
N VAL A 243 -17.05 -1.04 -3.66
CA VAL A 243 -17.62 -1.38 -2.34
C VAL A 243 -16.66 -0.88 -1.27
N ALA A 244 -17.20 -0.43 -0.13
CA ALA A 244 -16.38 0.02 0.98
C ALA A 244 -16.61 -0.78 2.25
N TYR A 245 -15.62 -0.77 3.14
CA TYR A 245 -15.73 -1.14 4.53
C TYR A 245 -15.11 -0.03 5.38
N ILE A 246 -15.78 0.35 6.48
CA ILE A 246 -15.29 1.39 7.41
C ILE A 246 -15.21 0.79 8.81
N ALA A 247 -13.98 0.69 9.32
CA ALA A 247 -13.69 0.28 10.69
C ALA A 247 -14.00 1.39 11.71
N GLY A 248 -14.14 1.03 12.99
CA GLY A 248 -14.28 1.99 14.09
C GLY A 248 -15.69 2.56 14.28
N ARG A 249 -16.74 1.90 13.77
CA ARG A 249 -18.15 2.33 13.91
C ARG A 249 -18.61 2.50 15.37
N SER A 250 -18.04 1.73 16.29
CA SER A 250 -18.34 1.78 17.74
C SER A 250 -17.25 2.50 18.54
N ALA A 251 -16.34 3.21 17.88
CA ALA A 251 -15.25 3.90 18.57
C ALA A 251 -15.80 5.07 19.41
N PRO A 252 -15.35 5.24 20.66
CA PRO A 252 -15.70 6.40 21.45
C PRO A 252 -15.11 7.67 20.81
N LYS A 253 -15.83 8.79 20.92
CA LYS A 253 -15.35 10.10 20.46
C LYS A 253 -14.09 10.49 21.22
N GLU A 254 -13.20 11.25 20.57
CA GLU A 254 -12.00 11.86 21.18
C GLU A 254 -10.95 10.87 21.71
N LYS A 255 -11.06 9.58 21.38
CA LYS A 255 -10.06 8.57 21.71
C LYS A 255 -9.32 8.11 20.46
N ARG A 256 -7.98 8.06 20.55
CA ARG A 256 -7.14 7.46 19.52
C ARG A 256 -7.25 5.93 19.58
N MET A 257 -7.53 5.31 18.45
CA MET A 257 -7.73 3.85 18.32
C MET A 257 -6.54 3.18 17.63
N GLY A 258 -5.50 2.84 18.38
CA GLY A 258 -4.31 2.14 17.86
C GLY A 258 -3.50 3.00 16.89
N HIS A 259 -3.93 3.04 15.62
CA HIS A 259 -3.35 3.89 14.57
C HIS A 259 -3.32 5.37 14.98
N ALA A 260 -2.25 6.06 14.59
CA ALA A 260 -2.07 7.47 14.91
C ALA A 260 -3.15 8.36 14.27
N GLY A 261 -3.66 8.00 13.08
CA GLY A 261 -4.72 8.72 12.37
C GLY A 261 -6.15 8.42 12.83
N ALA A 262 -6.37 7.37 13.62
CA ALA A 262 -7.71 6.90 13.98
C ALA A 262 -8.28 7.64 15.20
N ILE A 263 -8.63 8.93 15.01
CA ILE A 263 -9.24 9.79 16.03
C ILE A 263 -10.42 10.59 15.47
N VAL A 264 -11.52 10.66 16.22
CA VAL A 264 -12.73 11.40 15.85
C VAL A 264 -12.80 12.72 16.60
N TYR A 265 -12.99 13.83 15.89
CA TYR A 265 -13.16 15.18 16.46
C TYR A 265 -14.58 15.69 16.18
N GLY A 266 -15.47 15.62 17.17
CA GLY A 266 -16.88 15.97 16.97
C GLY A 266 -17.55 15.06 15.94
N ASN A 267 -17.93 15.62 14.79
CA ASN A 267 -18.45 14.87 13.63
C ASN A 267 -17.39 14.63 12.54
N TYR A 268 -16.23 15.29 12.63
CA TYR A 268 -15.12 15.12 11.68
C TYR A 268 -14.42 13.79 11.91
N GLY A 269 -14.22 13.03 10.83
CA GLY A 269 -13.60 11.71 10.85
C GLY A 269 -14.48 10.60 11.45
N SER A 270 -15.78 10.83 11.62
CA SER A 270 -16.70 9.80 12.08
C SER A 270 -16.90 8.69 11.04
N ALA A 271 -17.20 7.47 11.46
CA ALA A 271 -17.57 6.41 10.53
C ALA A 271 -18.87 6.74 9.79
N GLU A 272 -19.78 7.48 10.44
CA GLU A 272 -21.07 7.89 9.88
C GLU A 272 -20.90 8.88 8.72
N SER A 273 -20.06 9.91 8.87
CA SER A 273 -19.78 10.88 7.78
C SER A 273 -19.21 10.19 6.55
N LYS A 274 -18.29 9.24 6.75
CA LYS A 274 -17.70 8.43 5.68
C LYS A 274 -18.73 7.57 4.96
N VAL A 275 -19.59 6.88 5.72
CA VAL A 275 -20.68 6.07 5.15
C VAL A 275 -21.65 6.94 4.35
N LEU A 276 -22.03 8.10 4.86
CA LEU A 276 -22.92 9.04 4.16
C LEU A 276 -22.30 9.49 2.83
N MET A 277 -21.00 9.80 2.82
CA MET A 277 -20.33 10.25 1.61
C MET A 277 -20.17 9.12 0.58
N PHE A 278 -19.83 7.91 1.01
CA PHE A 278 -19.80 6.75 0.10
C PHE A 278 -21.17 6.42 -0.49
N ASN A 279 -22.24 6.49 0.30
CA ASN A 279 -23.60 6.29 -0.21
C ASN A 279 -23.97 7.34 -1.28
N LYS A 280 -23.56 8.61 -1.11
CA LYS A 280 -23.74 9.65 -2.15
C LYS A 280 -23.00 9.32 -3.45
N ALA A 281 -21.85 8.66 -3.36
CA ALA A 281 -21.09 8.17 -4.51
C ALA A 281 -21.60 6.82 -5.06
N ASN A 282 -22.76 6.33 -4.60
CA ASN A 282 -23.32 5.02 -4.96
C ASN A 282 -22.39 3.83 -4.60
N ILE A 283 -21.65 3.97 -3.50
CA ILE A 283 -20.72 2.98 -2.97
C ILE A 283 -21.33 2.36 -1.70
N PRO A 284 -21.83 1.12 -1.75
CA PRO A 284 -22.36 0.46 -0.56
C PRO A 284 -21.24 0.18 0.45
N VAL A 285 -21.54 0.38 1.73
CA VAL A 285 -20.59 0.14 2.83
C VAL A 285 -20.96 -1.09 3.64
N ALA A 286 -20.16 -2.15 3.52
CA ALA A 286 -20.31 -3.41 4.24
C ALA A 286 -20.30 -3.20 5.76
N LYS A 287 -21.16 -3.91 6.50
CA LYS A 287 -21.17 -3.86 7.97
C LYS A 287 -20.16 -4.84 8.57
N ARG A 288 -19.91 -5.95 7.87
CA ARG A 288 -18.95 -6.99 8.24
C ARG A 288 -18.04 -7.31 7.04
N PRO A 289 -16.77 -7.68 7.25
CA PRO A 289 -15.85 -8.03 6.16
C PRO A 289 -16.41 -9.08 5.19
N ILE A 290 -17.09 -10.11 5.71
CA ILE A 290 -17.72 -11.17 4.90
C ILE A 290 -18.82 -10.68 3.95
N GLU A 291 -19.37 -9.48 4.17
CA GLU A 291 -20.39 -8.90 3.28
C GLU A 291 -19.80 -8.20 2.06
N VAL A 292 -18.49 -7.88 2.08
CA VAL A 292 -17.80 -7.20 0.96
C VAL A 292 -17.96 -7.97 -0.37
N PRO A 293 -17.61 -9.27 -0.48
CA PRO A 293 -17.79 -10.01 -1.72
C PRO A 293 -19.26 -10.09 -2.18
N ILE A 294 -20.20 -10.17 -1.25
CA ILE A 294 -21.64 -10.23 -1.55
C ILE A 294 -22.11 -8.92 -2.19
N LEU A 295 -21.74 -7.78 -1.59
CA LEU A 295 -22.08 -6.46 -2.13
C LEU A 295 -21.43 -6.21 -3.48
N LEU A 296 -20.20 -6.68 -3.66
CA LEU A 296 -19.47 -6.52 -4.92
C LEU A 296 -20.14 -7.33 -6.04
N ALA A 297 -20.53 -8.58 -5.77
CA ALA A 297 -21.29 -9.40 -6.70
C ALA A 297 -22.61 -8.73 -7.11
N GLY A 298 -23.34 -8.16 -6.14
CA GLY A 298 -24.60 -7.45 -6.43
C GLY A 298 -24.41 -6.22 -7.33
N LYS A 299 -23.34 -5.43 -7.11
CA LYS A 299 -23.02 -4.27 -7.97
C LYS A 299 -22.60 -4.68 -9.37
N LEU A 300 -21.90 -5.81 -9.52
CA LEU A 300 -21.50 -6.35 -10.81
C LEU A 300 -22.69 -6.78 -11.65
N GLN A 301 -23.70 -7.41 -11.04
CA GLN A 301 -24.94 -7.79 -11.73
C GLN A 301 -25.69 -6.56 -12.26
N GLN A 302 -25.86 -5.53 -11.43
CA GLN A 302 -26.52 -4.27 -11.81
C GLN A 302 -25.81 -3.47 -12.91
N SER A 303 -24.52 -3.72 -13.14
CA SER A 303 -23.74 -3.00 -14.15
C SER A 303 -23.82 -3.65 -15.54
N ASN A 304 -24.33 -4.88 -15.61
CA ASN A 304 -24.53 -5.64 -16.85
C ASN A 304 -25.96 -5.52 -17.40
N ASP A 305 -26.87 -4.89 -16.64
CA ASP A 305 -28.25 -4.55 -17.01
C ASP A 305 -28.35 -3.09 -17.49
#